data_AF-A0A672N3K2-F1
#
_entry.id   AF-A0A672N3K2-F1
#
_cell.length_a   1.000
_cell.length_b   1.000
_cell.length_c   1.000
_cell.angle_alpha   90.00
_cell.angle_beta   90.00
_cell.angle_gamma   90.00
#
_symmetry.space_group_name_H-M   'P 1'
#
loop_
_entity.id
_entity.type
_entity.pdbx_description
1 polymer ?
#
loop_
_entity_poly.entity_id
_entity_poly.type
_entity_poly.pdbx_seq_one_letter_code
_entity_poly.pdbx_strand_id
1 'polypeptide(L)'
;MLLDAERVVYQAFGLGSSISKVMKFKVMLHYSEILVMNRQLPDVPPQFIEDLFQMGGDFVLDQGGKAIFSYRCRSPVDRPSVPQILSFSAHS
;
A
#
# COMPACT_ATOMS: atom_id res chain seq x y z
N MET A 1 -5.97 -12.28 6.99
CA MET A 1 -4.97 -11.22 7.26
C MET A 1 -4.16 -11.63 8.47
N LEU A 2 -2.83 -11.48 8.42
CA LEU A 2 -1.98 -11.66 9.60
C LEU A 2 -2.02 -10.35 10.40
N LEU A 3 -2.35 -10.44 11.69
CA LEU A 3 -2.27 -9.30 12.60
C LEU A 3 -0.80 -9.08 12.98
N ASP A 4 -0.18 -8.08 12.37
CA ASP A 4 1.21 -7.67 12.61
C ASP A 4 1.22 -6.33 13.37
N ALA A 5 0.73 -6.34 14.60
CA ALA A 5 0.52 -5.12 15.40
C ALA A 5 1.82 -4.32 15.63
N GLU A 6 2.94 -5.04 15.82
CA GLU A 6 4.27 -4.45 15.98
C GLU A 6 4.97 -4.15 14.63
N ARG A 7 4.31 -4.45 13.50
CA ARG A 7 4.81 -4.24 12.14
C ARG A 7 6.16 -4.93 11.87
N VAL A 8 6.45 -6.03 12.56
CA VAL A 8 7.73 -6.75 12.44
C VAL A 8 7.86 -7.37 11.07
N VAL A 9 6.81 -8.05 10.61
CA VAL A 9 6.79 -8.67 9.28
C VAL A 9 6.79 -7.58 8.21
N TYR A 10 5.97 -6.54 8.38
CA TYR A 10 5.91 -5.39 7.48
C TYR A 10 7.29 -4.74 7.26
N GLN A 11 8.05 -4.52 8.33
CA GLN A 11 9.42 -3.98 8.26
C GLN A 11 10.42 -4.99 7.68
N ALA A 12 10.29 -6.29 7.98
CA ALA A 12 11.14 -7.32 7.41
C ALA A 12 11.02 -7.39 5.86
N PHE A 13 9.85 -7.08 5.31
CA PHE A 13 9.63 -6.93 3.87
C PHE A 13 10.16 -5.60 3.29
N GLY A 14 10.76 -4.74 4.11
CA GLY A 14 11.32 -3.45 3.71
C GLY A 14 10.25 -2.41 3.34
N LEU A 15 9.03 -2.58 3.86
CA LEU A 15 7.95 -1.62 3.72
C LEU A 15 8.04 -0.56 4.83
N GLY A 16 7.43 0.59 4.58
CA GLY A 16 7.48 1.74 5.48
C GLY A 16 6.38 2.74 5.18
N SER A 17 6.38 3.85 5.90
CA SER A 17 5.41 4.92 5.67
C SER A 17 5.98 6.04 4.79
N SER A 18 5.12 6.76 4.08
CA SER A 18 5.54 7.92 3.32
C SER A 18 4.42 8.94 3.10
N ILE A 19 4.54 10.09 3.77
CA ILE A 19 3.61 11.20 3.61
C ILE A 19 3.66 11.74 2.16
N SER A 20 4.85 11.98 1.61
CA SER A 20 4.99 12.58 0.28
C SER A 20 4.46 11.70 -0.86
N LYS A 21 4.50 10.37 -0.70
CA LYS A 21 3.94 9.43 -1.69
C LYS A 21 2.41 9.33 -1.64
N VAL A 22 1.83 9.59 -0.47
CA VAL A 22 0.38 9.52 -0.20
C VAL A 22 -0.30 10.88 -0.45
N MET A 23 0.23 11.94 0.16
CA MET A 23 -0.31 13.31 0.16
C MET A 23 0.08 14.09 -1.10
N LYS A 24 -0.29 13.56 -2.27
CA LYS A 24 -0.05 14.25 -3.54
C LYS A 24 -0.93 15.49 -3.66
N PHE A 25 -0.42 16.55 -4.29
CA PHE A 25 -1.17 17.80 -4.51
C PHE A 25 -2.56 17.57 -5.12
N LYS A 26 -2.68 16.69 -6.12
CA LYS A 26 -3.97 16.34 -6.74
C LYS A 26 -4.98 15.74 -5.75
N VAL A 27 -4.52 14.93 -4.80
CA VAL A 27 -5.38 14.34 -3.77
C VAL A 27 -5.85 15.44 -2.82
N MET A 28 -4.93 16.28 -2.36
CA MET A 28 -5.26 17.42 -1.49
C MET A 28 -6.25 18.39 -2.14
N LEU A 29 -6.03 18.71 -3.42
CA LEU A 29 -6.91 19.58 -4.20
C LEU A 29 -8.31 18.96 -4.30
N HIS A 30 -8.41 17.69 -4.64
CA HIS A 30 -9.70 16.99 -4.75
C HIS A 30 -10.49 17.02 -3.43
N TYR A 31 -9.85 16.75 -2.31
CA TYR A 31 -10.51 16.83 -1.00
C TYR A 31 -10.88 18.27 -0.61
N SER A 32 -10.09 19.27 -1.01
CA SER A 32 -10.45 20.67 -0.80
C SER A 32 -11.68 21.08 -1.61
N GLU A 33 -11.84 20.58 -2.84
CA GLU A 33 -13.02 20.82 -3.69
C GLU A 33 -14.28 20.23 -3.05
N ILE A 34 -14.21 19.02 -2.49
CA ILE A 34 -15.33 18.40 -1.76
C ILE A 34 -15.81 19.31 -0.63
N LEU A 35 -14.88 19.84 0.17
CA LEU A 35 -15.18 20.75 1.27
C LEU A 35 -15.80 22.07 0.78
N VAL A 36 -15.21 22.70 -0.24
CA VAL A 36 -15.71 23.96 -0.82
C VAL A 36 -17.11 23.79 -1.41
N MET A 37 -17.41 22.63 -1.98
CA MET A 37 -18.72 22.31 -2.54
C MET A 37 -19.76 21.88 -1.48
N ASN A 38 -19.43 21.95 -0.18
CA ASN A 38 -20.26 21.45 0.92
C ASN A 38 -20.73 20.00 0.72
N ARG A 39 -19.89 19.18 0.07
CA ARG A 39 -20.15 17.74 -0.10
C ARG A 39 -19.63 17.00 1.13
N GLN A 40 -20.27 15.89 1.45
CA GLN A 40 -19.81 15.04 2.55
C GLN A 40 -18.51 14.35 2.17
N LEU A 41 -17.55 14.36 3.08
CA LEU A 41 -16.37 13.51 2.98
C LEU A 41 -16.79 12.04 3.13
N PRO A 42 -16.06 11.11 2.50
CA PRO A 42 -16.26 9.69 2.75
C PRO A 42 -16.04 9.40 4.24
N ASP A 43 -16.92 8.59 4.82
CA ASP A 43 -16.78 8.16 6.20
C ASP A 43 -15.65 7.12 6.26
N VAL A 44 -14.59 7.42 7.02
CA VAL A 44 -13.41 6.57 7.12
C VAL A 44 -13.36 5.96 8.51
N PRO A 45 -13.48 4.62 8.64
CA PRO A 45 -13.36 3.96 9.93
C PRO A 45 -12.05 4.33 10.65
N PRO A 46 -12.05 4.57 11.97
CA PRO A 46 -10.87 5.04 12.71
C PRO A 46 -9.62 4.18 12.53
N GLN A 47 -9.81 2.86 12.42
CA GLN A 47 -8.73 1.89 12.17
C GLN A 47 -7.93 2.15 10.87
N PHE A 48 -8.52 2.82 9.87
CA PHE A 48 -7.80 3.19 8.64
C PHE A 48 -7.07 4.53 8.74
N ILE A 49 -7.40 5.35 9.75
CA ILE A 49 -6.73 6.64 9.98
C ILE A 49 -5.34 6.42 10.58
N GLU A 50 -5.19 5.41 11.44
CA GLU A 50 -3.92 5.06 12.10
C GLU A 50 -2.82 4.64 11.09
N ASP A 51 -3.23 4.10 9.94
CA ASP A 51 -2.35 3.52 8.92
C ASP A 51 -2.29 4.32 7.60
N LEU A 52 -2.78 5.57 7.59
CA LEU A 52 -2.97 6.35 6.35
C LEU A 52 -1.71 6.48 5.49
N PHE A 53 -0.54 6.52 6.12
CA PHE A 53 0.74 6.70 5.44
C PHE A 53 1.46 5.40 5.12
N GLN A 54 0.90 4.25 5.48
CA GLN A 54 1.49 2.94 5.24
C GLN A 54 1.60 2.68 3.73
N MET A 55 2.80 2.32 3.26
CA MET A 55 3.01 1.95 1.86
C MET A 55 2.73 0.47 1.63
N GLY A 56 2.21 0.16 0.43
CA GLY A 56 2.02 -1.20 -0.02
C GLY A 56 3.25 -1.80 -0.70
N GLY A 57 3.16 -3.10 -0.94
CA GLY A 57 4.05 -3.84 -1.83
C GLY A 57 3.46 -5.22 -2.14
N ASP A 58 3.94 -5.81 -3.23
CA ASP A 58 3.56 -7.14 -3.70
C ASP A 58 4.80 -8.03 -3.67
N PHE A 59 4.66 -9.23 -3.11
CA PHE A 59 5.76 -10.16 -2.92
C PHE A 59 5.33 -11.56 -3.34
N VAL A 60 6.25 -12.31 -3.96
CA VAL A 60 6.07 -13.75 -4.19
C VAL A 60 7.12 -14.47 -3.35
N LEU A 61 6.65 -15.46 -2.59
CA LEU A 61 7.50 -16.31 -1.76
C LEU A 61 7.57 -17.71 -2.40
N ASP A 62 8.71 -18.37 -2.27
CA ASP A 62 8.82 -19.81 -2.54
C ASP A 62 8.25 -20.64 -1.37
N GLN A 63 8.26 -21.97 -1.50
CA GLN A 63 7.77 -22.88 -0.45
C GLN A 63 8.56 -22.78 0.87
N GLY A 64 9.80 -22.28 0.83
CA GLY A 64 10.64 -22.03 2.00
C GLY A 64 10.39 -20.68 2.66
N GLY A 65 9.48 -19.87 2.12
CA GLY A 65 9.19 -18.52 2.62
C GLY A 65 10.18 -17.45 2.16
N LYS A 66 11.09 -17.75 1.23
CA LYS A 66 12.03 -16.78 0.68
C LYS A 66 11.35 -15.95 -0.41
N ALA A 67 11.51 -14.63 -0.35
CA ALA A 67 11.01 -13.74 -1.38
C ALA A 67 11.79 -13.92 -2.70
N ILE A 68 11.10 -14.43 -3.73
CA ILE A 68 11.62 -14.58 -5.10
C ILE A 68 11.21 -13.40 -6.01
N PHE A 69 10.23 -12.62 -5.57
CA PHE A 69 9.84 -11.36 -6.18
C PHE A 69 9.48 -10.35 -5.10
N SER A 70 9.91 -9.10 -5.26
CA SER A 70 9.56 -8.00 -4.37
C SER A 70 9.28 -6.74 -5.17
N TYR A 71 8.09 -6.18 -4.99
CA TYR A 71 7.68 -4.93 -5.60
C TYR A 71 7.21 -3.95 -4.53
N ARG A 72 8.03 -2.94 -4.23
CA ARG A 72 7.67 -1.88 -3.27
C ARG A 72 6.94 -0.76 -4.02
N CYS A 73 5.68 -0.53 -3.68
CA CYS A 73 4.84 0.45 -4.36
C CYS A 73 5.40 1.87 -4.21
N ARG A 74 5.35 2.65 -5.28
CA ARG A 74 5.77 4.06 -5.31
C ARG A 74 4.63 5.01 -4.98
N SER A 75 3.38 4.54 -5.03
CA SER A 75 2.19 5.28 -4.61
C SER A 75 1.08 4.31 -4.16
N PRO A 76 0.02 4.79 -3.48
CA PRO A 76 -1.06 3.91 -2.99
C PRO A 76 -1.71 3.04 -4.07
N VAL A 77 -1.79 3.54 -5.31
CA VAL A 77 -2.41 2.84 -6.47
C VAL A 77 -1.39 2.13 -7.37
N ASP A 78 -0.10 2.22 -7.05
CA ASP A 78 0.95 1.59 -7.85
C ASP A 78 1.00 0.09 -7.54
N ARG A 79 0.82 -0.77 -8.55
CA ARG A 79 0.85 -2.23 -8.41
C ARG A 79 1.53 -2.83 -9.66
N PRO A 80 2.30 -3.93 -9.52
CA PRO A 80 2.80 -4.67 -10.66
C PRO A 80 1.63 -5.31 -11.42
N SER A 81 1.82 -5.61 -12.70
CA SER A 81 0.79 -6.28 -13.49
C SER A 81 0.70 -7.76 -13.13
N VAL A 82 -0.49 -8.36 -13.35
CA VAL A 82 -0.68 -9.80 -13.12
C VAL A 82 0.32 -10.65 -13.91
N PRO A 83 0.60 -10.39 -15.21
CA PRO A 83 1.63 -11.15 -15.93
C PRO A 83 3.03 -11.03 -15.32
N GLN A 84 3.40 -9.86 -14.77
CA GLN A 84 4.68 -9.68 -14.09
C GLN A 84 4.78 -10.51 -12.81
N ILE A 85 3.69 -10.70 -12.08
CA ILE A 85 3.68 -11.54 -10.88
C ILE A 85 3.78 -13.02 -11.30
N LEU A 86 2.97 -13.44 -12.27
CA LEU A 86 2.87 -14.85 -12.68
C LEU A 86 4.16 -15.40 -13.29
N SER A 87 5.03 -14.55 -13.88
CA SER A 87 6.32 -15.00 -14.38
C SER A 87 7.23 -15.57 -13.30
N PHE A 88 7.00 -15.24 -12.02
CA PHE A 88 7.77 -15.77 -10.89
C PHE A 88 7.09 -16.97 -10.22
N SER A 89 5.77 -17.10 -10.35
CA SER A 89 5.00 -18.23 -9.79
C SER A 89 5.11 -19.51 -10.61
N ALA A 90 5.42 -19.42 -11.90
CA ALA A 90 5.47 -20.59 -12.78
C ALA A 90 6.71 -21.50 -12.55
N HIS A 91 7.64 -21.12 -11.67
CA HIS A 91 8.92 -21.81 -11.45
C HIS A 91 9.18 -22.15 -9.95
N SER A 92 8.13 -22.12 -9.11
CA SER A 92 8.19 -22.37 -7.65
C SER A 92 7.48 -23.65 -7.24
#